data_AF-A0A8J7DI20-F1
#
_entry.id   AF-A0A8J7DI20-F1
#
_cell.length_a   1.000
_cell.length_b   1.000
_cell.length_c   1.000
_cell.angle_alpha   90.00
_cell.angle_beta   90.00
_cell.angle_gamma   90.00
#
_symmetry.space_group_name_H-M   'P 1'
#
loop_
_entity.id
_entity.type
_entity.pdbx_description
1 polymer ?
#
loop_
_entity_poly.entity_id
_entity_poly.type
_entity_poly.pdbx_seq_one_letter_code
_entity_poly.pdbx_strand_id
1 'polypeptide(L)'
;MTTETNPGNQTTTGADAVDEAIARGIDFDGSPIPPAKLELYSKVMGLEGNRQRSGVSNTMRSRIVRIGAKHIPQAELDQLLVDADFAPLKEKEIAFYYGGK
;
A
#
# COMPACT_ATOMS: atom_id res chain seq x y z
N MET A 1 -19.52 14.55 -35.38
CA MET A 1 -19.74 13.20 -34.83
C MET A 1 -18.77 13.01 -33.69
N THR A 2 -19.30 12.48 -32.60
CA THR A 2 -18.80 12.46 -31.23
C THR A 2 -17.46 11.75 -31.07
N THR A 3 -16.57 12.35 -30.29
CA THR A 3 -15.37 11.72 -29.75
C THR A 3 -15.80 10.63 -28.76
N GLU A 4 -15.64 9.36 -29.15
CA GLU A 4 -15.80 8.23 -28.23
C GLU A 4 -14.67 8.25 -27.21
N THR A 5 -14.97 8.73 -26.01
CA THR A 5 -14.13 8.54 -24.82
C THR A 5 -14.25 7.08 -24.43
N ASN A 6 -13.25 6.26 -24.78
CA ASN A 6 -13.19 4.84 -24.44
C ASN A 6 -13.03 4.67 -22.91
N PRO A 7 -14.04 4.21 -22.15
CA PRO A 7 -13.96 4.06 -20.71
C PRO A 7 -13.51 2.63 -20.40
N GLY A 8 -12.20 2.35 -20.38
CA GLY A 8 -11.82 0.94 -20.30
C GLY A 8 -10.41 0.58 -19.89
N ASN A 9 -9.59 1.52 -19.43
CA ASN A 9 -8.25 1.17 -18.95
C ASN A 9 -7.96 1.78 -17.58
N GLN A 10 -8.75 1.37 -16.58
CA GLN A 10 -8.38 1.61 -15.19
C GLN A 10 -7.33 0.57 -14.80
N THR A 11 -6.12 1.01 -14.50
CA THR A 11 -5.07 0.16 -13.95
C THR A 11 -5.46 -0.25 -12.53
N THR A 12 -5.83 -1.51 -12.33
CA THR A 12 -6.19 -2.08 -11.01
C THR A 12 -4.99 -2.55 -10.21
N THR A 13 -3.79 -2.32 -10.73
CA THR A 13 -2.51 -2.78 -10.19
C THR A 13 -1.63 -1.61 -9.81
N GLY A 14 -0.81 -1.79 -8.78
CA GLY A 14 0.10 -0.76 -8.27
C GLY A 14 -0.30 -0.28 -6.88
N ALA A 15 0.64 0.32 -6.17
CA ALA A 15 0.44 0.76 -4.79
C ALA A 15 -0.64 1.85 -4.68
N ASP A 16 -0.80 2.66 -5.72
CA ASP A 16 -1.66 3.86 -5.71
C ASP A 16 -3.02 3.64 -6.39
N ALA A 17 -3.25 2.48 -7.02
CA ALA A 17 -4.46 2.21 -7.81
C ALA A 17 -5.75 2.38 -6.99
N VAL A 18 -5.74 1.97 -5.72
CA VAL A 18 -6.89 2.10 -4.82
C VAL A 18 -7.12 3.57 -4.42
N ASP A 19 -6.05 4.30 -4.12
CA ASP A 19 -6.15 5.71 -3.75
C ASP A 19 -6.66 6.56 -4.93
N GLU A 20 -6.25 6.23 -6.16
CA GLU A 20 -6.82 6.83 -7.38
C GLU A 20 -8.31 6.53 -7.56
N ALA A 21 -8.74 5.29 -7.35
CA ALA A 21 -10.14 4.88 -7.43
C ALA A 21 -11.01 5.62 -6.38
N ILE A 22 -10.52 5.72 -5.14
CA ILE A 22 -11.16 6.48 -4.07
C ILE A 22 -11.27 7.97 -4.43
N ALA A 23 -10.20 8.56 -4.97
CA ALA A 23 -10.20 9.97 -5.39
C ALA A 23 -11.20 10.25 -6.52
N ARG A 24 -11.42 9.28 -7.42
CA ARG A 24 -12.45 9.37 -8.48
C ARG A 24 -13.86 9.05 -7.98
N GLY A 25 -13.99 8.42 -6.81
CA GLY A 25 -15.27 7.94 -6.28
C GLY A 25 -15.85 6.76 -7.05
N ILE A 26 -15.03 6.01 -7.79
CA ILE A 26 -15.45 4.90 -8.65
C ILE A 26 -14.58 3.69 -8.32
N ASP A 27 -15.20 2.55 -8.02
CA ASP A 27 -14.53 1.29 -7.73
C ASP A 27 -13.97 0.64 -9.01
N PHE A 28 -13.15 -0.39 -8.89
CA PHE A 28 -12.52 -1.07 -10.03
C PHE A 28 -13.53 -1.81 -10.94
N ASP A 29 -14.72 -2.10 -10.44
CA ASP A 29 -15.83 -2.64 -11.24
C ASP A 29 -16.65 -1.55 -11.97
N GLY A 30 -16.28 -0.28 -11.81
CA GLY A 30 -16.97 0.87 -12.41
C GLY A 30 -18.19 1.37 -11.61
N SER A 31 -18.52 0.75 -10.48
CA SER A 31 -19.60 1.21 -9.61
C SER A 31 -19.18 2.46 -8.81
N PRO A 32 -20.13 3.37 -8.49
CA PRO A 32 -19.83 4.50 -7.62
C PRO A 32 -19.62 4.04 -6.19
N ILE A 33 -18.59 4.57 -5.53
CA ILE A 33 -18.33 4.30 -4.11
C ILE A 33 -19.39 5.05 -3.28
N PRO A 34 -20.09 4.38 -2.34
CA PRO A 34 -21.08 5.03 -1.49
C PRO A 34 -20.50 6.26 -0.74
N PRO A 35 -21.20 7.42 -0.74
CA PRO A 35 -20.70 8.65 -0.13
C PRO A 35 -20.29 8.49 1.35
N ALA A 36 -21.07 7.75 2.14
CA ALA A 36 -20.75 7.48 3.54
C ALA A 36 -19.39 6.77 3.74
N LYS A 37 -18.96 5.93 2.78
CA LYS A 37 -17.64 5.28 2.83
C LYS A 37 -16.53 6.30 2.52
N LEU A 38 -16.72 7.16 1.52
CA LEU A 38 -15.77 8.21 1.15
C LEU A 38 -15.60 9.24 2.26
N GLU A 39 -16.69 9.65 2.90
CA GLU A 39 -16.68 10.55 4.06
C GLU A 39 -15.90 9.95 5.23
N LEU A 40 -16.17 8.68 5.55
CA LEU A 40 -15.45 7.98 6.61
C LEU A 40 -13.95 7.86 6.31
N TYR A 41 -13.60 7.44 5.09
CA TYR A 41 -12.20 7.37 4.65
C TYR A 41 -11.51 8.73 4.79
N SER A 42 -12.13 9.79 4.26
CA SER A 42 -11.56 11.15 4.31
C SER A 42 -11.35 11.64 5.73
N LYS A 43 -12.30 11.36 6.63
CA LYS A 43 -12.19 11.68 8.05
C LYS A 43 -11.00 10.97 8.70
N VAL A 44 -10.85 9.67 8.48
CA VAL A 44 -9.74 8.89 9.07
C VAL A 44 -8.39 9.32 8.50
N MET A 45 -8.30 9.53 7.18
CA MET A 45 -7.06 10.00 6.56
C MET A 45 -6.67 11.41 7.01
N GLY A 46 -7.64 12.28 7.27
CA GLY A 46 -7.41 13.58 7.89
C GLY A 46 -6.79 13.47 9.29
N LEU A 47 -7.20 12.48 10.10
CA LEU A 47 -6.58 12.21 11.40
C LEU A 47 -5.14 11.70 11.24
N GLU A 48 -4.91 10.79 10.30
CA GLU A 48 -3.57 10.22 10.04
C GLU A 48 -2.59 11.25 9.47
N GLY A 49 -3.08 12.26 8.74
CA GLY A 49 -2.28 13.37 8.21
C GLY A 49 -1.63 14.23 9.30
N ASN A 50 -2.25 14.31 10.48
CA ASN A 50 -1.75 15.11 11.61
C ASN A 50 -0.72 14.38 12.47
N ARG A 51 -0.41 13.12 12.18
CA ARG A 51 0.49 12.31 12.99
C ARG A 51 1.95 12.50 12.58
N GLN A 52 2.80 12.86 13.55
CA GLN A 52 4.25 12.89 13.37
C GLN A 52 4.78 11.52 12.89
N ARG A 53 5.53 11.53 11.79
CA ARG A 53 6.12 10.34 11.20
C ARG A 53 7.45 10.00 11.88
N SER A 54 7.77 8.70 11.96
CA SER A 54 9.03 8.18 12.52
C SER A 54 10.26 8.39 11.64
N GLY A 55 10.17 9.26 10.62
CA GLY A 55 11.20 9.50 9.62
C GLY A 55 11.06 8.63 8.35
N VAL A 56 11.67 9.09 7.26
CA VAL A 56 11.55 8.47 5.92
C VAL A 56 12.17 7.08 5.92
N SER A 57 13.42 6.90 6.36
CA SER A 57 14.11 5.60 6.33
C SER A 57 13.38 4.52 7.15
N ASN A 58 12.86 4.86 8.33
CA ASN A 58 12.07 3.93 9.14
C ASN A 58 10.76 3.53 8.45
N THR A 59 10.11 4.49 7.79
CA THR A 59 8.88 4.25 7.02
C THR A 59 9.17 3.37 5.80
N MET A 60 10.27 3.64 5.08
CA MET A 60 10.73 2.85 3.95
C MET A 60 11.01 1.40 4.37
N ARG A 61 11.83 1.18 5.40
CA ARG A 61 12.11 -0.17 5.91
C ARG A 61 10.82 -0.91 6.26
N SER A 62 9.93 -0.27 7.01
CA SER A 62 8.66 -0.89 7.41
C SER A 62 7.78 -1.26 6.22
N ARG A 63 7.76 -0.43 5.16
CA ARG A 63 7.05 -0.74 3.91
C ARG A 63 7.69 -1.90 3.16
N ILE A 64 9.01 -1.90 3.03
CA ILE A 64 9.78 -2.98 2.39
C ILE A 64 9.52 -4.31 3.09
N VAL A 65 9.63 -4.37 4.42
CA VAL A 65 9.39 -5.60 5.19
C VAL A 65 7.96 -6.10 4.98
N ARG A 66 6.95 -5.22 5.13
CA ARG A 66 5.53 -5.58 5.06
C ARG A 66 5.09 -6.07 3.67
N ILE A 67 5.62 -5.45 2.61
CA ILE A 67 5.23 -5.77 1.22
C ILE A 67 6.14 -6.88 0.69
N GLY A 68 7.45 -6.75 0.88
CA GLY A 68 8.46 -7.70 0.43
C GLY A 68 8.20 -9.11 0.97
N ALA A 69 7.79 -9.27 2.24
CA ALA A 69 7.53 -10.59 2.80
C ALA A 69 6.35 -11.37 2.15
N LYS A 70 5.52 -10.69 1.35
CA LYS A 70 4.48 -11.33 0.55
C LYS A 70 5.02 -11.97 -0.73
N HIS A 71 6.20 -11.54 -1.19
CA HIS A 71 6.73 -11.84 -2.52
C HIS A 71 8.13 -12.46 -2.50
N ILE A 72 8.91 -12.22 -1.45
CA ILE A 72 10.32 -12.58 -1.34
C ILE A 72 10.48 -13.59 -0.19
N PRO A 73 11.25 -14.69 -0.37
CA PRO A 73 11.60 -15.60 0.71
C PRO A 73 12.35 -14.89 1.85
N GLN A 74 12.19 -15.37 3.08
CA GLN A 74 12.75 -14.72 4.27
C GLN A 74 14.25 -14.42 4.15
N ALA A 75 15.06 -15.42 3.79
CA ALA A 75 16.51 -15.27 3.71
C ALA A 75 16.94 -14.24 2.64
N GLU A 76 16.22 -14.20 1.52
CA GLU A 76 16.49 -13.25 0.44
C GLU A 76 16.09 -11.83 0.86
N LEU A 77 14.93 -11.64 1.49
CA LEU A 77 14.50 -10.33 1.98
C LEU A 77 15.44 -9.80 3.08
N ASP A 78 15.93 -10.67 3.95
CA ASP A 78 16.89 -10.31 5.00
C ASP A 78 18.21 -9.80 4.42
N GLN A 79 18.76 -10.51 3.43
CA GLN A 79 19.98 -10.11 2.75
C GLN A 79 19.80 -8.78 2.01
N LEU A 80 18.67 -8.60 1.30
CA LEU A 80 18.37 -7.33 0.60
C LEU A 80 18.25 -6.14 1.56
N LEU A 81 17.78 -6.35 2.79
CA LEU A 81 17.75 -5.29 3.80
C LEU A 81 19.17 -4.91 4.23
N VAL A 82 20.02 -5.90 4.53
CA VAL A 82 21.41 -5.68 4.96
C VAL A 82 22.21 -5.00 3.85
N ASP A 83 22.07 -5.46 2.60
CA ASP A 83 22.76 -4.88 1.44
C ASP A 83 22.37 -3.41 1.19
N ALA A 84 21.15 -3.03 1.59
CA ALA A 84 20.63 -1.67 1.50
C ALA A 84 20.85 -0.83 2.78
N ASP A 85 21.71 -1.30 3.69
CA ASP A 85 22.04 -0.64 4.98
C ASP A 85 20.81 -0.45 5.91
N PHE A 86 19.82 -1.33 5.79
CA PHE A 86 18.73 -1.45 6.75
C PHE A 86 19.04 -2.55 7.77
N ALA A 87 18.50 -2.38 8.98
CA ALA A 87 18.53 -3.47 9.96
C ALA A 87 17.83 -4.72 9.39
N PRO A 88 18.39 -5.93 9.58
CA PRO A 88 17.80 -7.18 9.15
C PRO A 88 16.41 -7.40 9.77
N LEU A 89 15.68 -8.40 9.28
CA LEU A 89 14.39 -8.80 9.82
C LEU A 89 14.50 -9.11 11.32
N LYS A 90 13.60 -8.51 12.09
CA LYS A 90 13.49 -8.78 13.52
C LYS A 90 12.75 -10.09 13.74
N GLU A 91 13.03 -10.79 14.83
CA GLU A 91 12.34 -12.04 15.20
C GLU A 91 10.81 -11.91 15.16
N LYS A 92 10.27 -10.81 15.70
CA LYS A 92 8.83 -10.52 15.65
C LYS A 92 8.29 -10.32 14.23
N GLU A 93 9.10 -9.76 13.33
CA GLU A 93 8.74 -9.57 11.92
C GLU A 93 8.76 -10.93 11.21
N ILE A 94 9.75 -11.77 11.51
CA ILE A 94 9.84 -13.14 11.01
C ILE A 94 8.63 -13.97 11.45
N ALA A 95 8.34 -13.99 12.75
CA ALA A 95 7.21 -14.73 13.32
C ALA A 95 5.88 -14.28 12.72
N PHE A 96 5.69 -12.96 12.51
CA PHE A 96 4.45 -12.42 11.98
C PHE A 96 4.27 -12.69 10.48
N TYR A 97 5.31 -12.50 9.66
CA TYR A 97 5.18 -12.60 8.19
C TYR A 97 5.50 -13.98 7.62
N TYR A 98 6.29 -14.80 8.31
CA TYR A 98 6.76 -16.11 7.84
C TYR A 98 6.43 -17.28 8.78
N GLY A 99 6.07 -17.02 10.05
CA GLY A 99 5.86 -18.07 11.06
C GLY A 99 4.57 -18.89 10.94
N GLY A 100 3.67 -18.52 10.03
CA GLY A 100 2.39 -19.20 9.80
C GLY A 100 2.25 -19.87 8.43
N LYS A 101 3.38 -20.14 7.75
CA LYS A 101 3.42 -20.91 6.49
C LYS A 101 3.82 -22.35 6.73
#